data_AF-A0A2G8L0V8-F1
#
_entry.id   AF-A0A2G8L0V8-F1
#
_cell.length_a   1.000
_cell.length_b   1.000
_cell.length_c   1.000
_cell.angle_alpha   90.00
_cell.angle_beta   90.00
_cell.angle_gamma   90.00
#
_symmetry.space_group_name_H-M   'P 1'
#
loop_
_entity.id
_entity.type
_entity.pdbx_description
1 polymer ?
#
loop_
_entity_poly.entity_id
_entity_poly.type
_entity_poly.pdbx_seq_one_letter_code
_entity_poly.pdbx_strand_id
1 'polypeptide(L)'
;MNILSFQKDPHEVSLNESIRYSMGDHVEKWLNELLCLDVMSIPRISSGCPICTYYVNRDTLFSYHKASEVFLQRLMSIYVSAHYKNTPNDLQLLSDAPAHHIFCLLGPVNPAQNSLPEILCVVQICFEGEISKQTIMNSLSRGQRASGDMIPWTISQQFQDNDFPRLSGARVIRIATHPDYQGMGYGSRSLQILQDYFEGKFPRLSETEEKREVTTVQEESVGLLEEVIAPKKNLPPLLSKLTERQAEKLDYLGVSFGLTANLLKFWKKAGYLPVYLRQTTNDLTGEHSCIMLRLLNEGKEEMKTDKEPWLMAFWKDFRKRFLSLCAYQFRAFAPSLALSMIHHNTYKPEHTALQQRELLSHLSRYDLNRLDLYARNMADYHLIVDLLPSISQLFFLNRINAKFSAVQLAILLGIGLQHKTVDDLMKELDLPATQILGLFNRVVRKLTQQLNEILSQEVEKEIAEEKQVEMEPTPQSLAQDLDEAAAEIKVKQKKELEKLKELNLSQYAIRGQEDAWSTALQSGSSKNIVSVKGNKDQQPKRKIFVPKDPSAKKKKMKRARFSHN
;
A
#
# COMPACT_ATOMS: atom_id res chain seq x y z
N MET A 1 -30.18 -25.36 -38.77
CA MET A 1 -29.79 -25.55 -37.35
C MET A 1 -29.19 -26.93 -37.22
N ASN A 2 -27.87 -27.03 -37.01
CA ASN A 2 -27.19 -28.14 -36.34
C ASN A 2 -25.72 -27.74 -36.27
N ILE A 3 -25.39 -27.03 -35.19
CA ILE A 3 -24.01 -26.69 -34.83
C ILE A 3 -23.41 -28.01 -34.32
N LEU A 4 -22.55 -28.61 -35.13
CA LEU A 4 -21.73 -29.76 -34.72
C LEU A 4 -20.73 -29.28 -33.66
N SER A 5 -21.08 -29.45 -32.40
CA SER A 5 -20.16 -29.35 -31.27
C SER A 5 -19.25 -30.57 -31.27
N PHE A 6 -18.10 -30.48 -31.95
CA PHE A 6 -17.01 -31.43 -31.77
C PHE A 6 -16.34 -31.16 -30.42
N GLN A 7 -16.92 -31.68 -29.34
CA GLN A 7 -16.19 -31.96 -28.12
C GLN A 7 -15.40 -33.25 -28.38
N LYS A 8 -14.17 -33.12 -28.90
CA LYS A 8 -13.23 -34.23 -28.91
C LYS A 8 -12.75 -34.39 -27.46
N ASP A 9 -13.25 -35.41 -26.77
CA ASP A 9 -12.63 -35.86 -25.53
C ASP A 9 -11.17 -36.25 -25.84
N PRO A 10 -10.20 -35.86 -24.99
CA PRO A 10 -8.81 -36.23 -25.19
C PRO A 10 -8.67 -37.75 -25.09
N HIS A 11 -8.26 -38.40 -26.18
CA HIS A 11 -7.90 -39.82 -26.16
C HIS A 11 -6.44 -39.96 -25.72
N GLU A 12 -6.23 -40.35 -24.47
CA GLU A 12 -4.91 -40.58 -23.90
C GLU A 12 -4.35 -41.93 -24.40
N VAL A 13 -3.18 -41.89 -25.02
CA VAL A 13 -2.44 -43.08 -25.47
C VAL A 13 -1.13 -43.13 -24.70
N SER A 14 -0.91 -44.19 -23.92
CA SER A 14 0.34 -44.43 -23.20
C SER A 14 1.19 -45.49 -23.92
N LEU A 15 2.49 -45.23 -24.02
CA LEU A 15 3.47 -46.14 -24.60
C LEU A 15 4.40 -46.62 -23.49
N ASN A 16 4.28 -47.90 -23.14
CA ASN A 16 5.06 -48.50 -22.06
C ASN A 16 6.19 -49.41 -22.59
N GLU A 17 6.26 -49.65 -23.90
CA GLU A 17 7.27 -50.53 -24.50
C GLU A 17 8.55 -49.77 -24.86
N SER A 18 9.66 -50.19 -24.26
CA SER A 18 11.00 -49.66 -24.54
C SER A 18 11.54 -50.19 -25.85
N ILE A 19 11.99 -49.30 -26.73
CA ILE A 19 12.62 -49.69 -28.01
C ILE A 19 14.11 -50.03 -27.90
N ARG A 20 14.77 -49.65 -26.79
CA ARG A 20 16.23 -49.76 -26.61
C ARG A 20 16.67 -51.00 -25.84
N TYR A 21 15.84 -51.48 -24.92
CA TYR A 21 16.12 -52.59 -24.01
C TYR A 21 14.85 -53.43 -23.82
N SER A 22 15.01 -54.62 -23.25
CA SER A 22 13.91 -55.55 -22.99
C SER A 22 12.93 -55.00 -21.96
N MET A 23 11.66 -55.34 -22.11
CA MET A 23 10.64 -55.09 -21.10
C MET A 23 11.05 -55.67 -19.74
N GLY A 24 11.03 -54.84 -18.69
CA GLY A 24 11.34 -55.27 -17.32
C GLY A 24 12.83 -55.35 -17.00
N ASP A 25 13.67 -54.52 -17.63
CA ASP A 25 15.10 -54.45 -17.31
C ASP A 25 15.32 -54.15 -15.80
N HIS A 26 16.15 -54.98 -15.17
CA HIS A 26 16.47 -54.85 -13.75
C HIS A 26 17.24 -53.55 -13.44
N VAL A 27 18.08 -53.08 -14.37
CA VAL A 27 18.84 -51.84 -14.18
C VAL A 27 17.93 -50.62 -14.26
N GLU A 28 16.98 -50.62 -15.20
CA GLU A 28 15.96 -49.58 -15.30
C GLU A 28 15.09 -49.54 -14.04
N LYS A 29 14.63 -50.70 -13.57
CA LYS A 29 13.84 -50.79 -12.35
C LYS A 29 14.61 -50.24 -11.14
N TRP A 30 15.87 -50.63 -10.98
CA TRP A 30 16.74 -50.11 -9.93
C TRP A 30 16.93 -48.59 -10.04
N LEU A 31 17.13 -48.06 -11.25
CA LEU A 31 17.31 -46.63 -11.48
C LEU A 31 16.02 -45.84 -11.17
N ASN A 32 14.86 -46.37 -11.55
CA ASN A 32 13.55 -45.76 -11.26
C ASN A 32 13.23 -45.79 -9.77
N GLU A 33 13.58 -46.87 -9.06
CA GLU A 33 13.46 -46.96 -7.61
C GLU A 33 14.40 -45.95 -6.93
N LEU A 34 15.68 -45.90 -7.31
CA LEU A 34 16.68 -45.01 -6.74
C LEU A 34 16.35 -43.52 -6.94
N LEU A 35 15.91 -43.13 -8.14
CA LEU A 35 15.53 -41.76 -8.46
C LEU A 35 14.07 -41.44 -8.09
N CYS A 36 13.34 -42.41 -7.55
CA CYS A 36 11.94 -42.29 -7.16
C CYS A 36 11.03 -41.73 -8.27
N LEU A 37 11.22 -42.23 -9.50
CA LEU A 37 10.46 -41.81 -10.68
C LEU A 37 9.09 -42.50 -10.78
N ASP A 38 8.86 -43.55 -9.99
CA ASP A 38 7.59 -44.28 -9.90
C ASP A 38 6.55 -43.49 -9.10
N VAL A 39 6.03 -42.43 -9.73
CA VAL A 39 5.10 -41.46 -9.11
C VAL A 39 3.65 -41.97 -9.06
N MET A 40 3.36 -43.14 -9.65
CA MET A 40 1.98 -43.62 -9.89
C MET A 40 1.19 -44.07 -8.66
N SER A 41 1.80 -44.19 -7.48
CA SER A 41 1.09 -44.63 -6.27
C SER A 41 0.90 -43.49 -5.27
N ILE A 42 -0.01 -42.56 -5.60
CA ILE A 42 -0.57 -41.68 -4.59
C ILE A 42 -1.74 -42.46 -3.95
N PRO A 43 -1.58 -43.07 -2.76
CA PRO A 43 -2.69 -43.74 -2.10
C PRO A 43 -3.79 -42.72 -1.83
N ARG A 44 -5.03 -43.04 -2.22
CA ARG A 44 -6.18 -42.19 -1.89
C ARG A 44 -6.40 -42.20 -0.39
N ILE A 45 -6.29 -41.03 0.22
CA ILE A 45 -6.42 -40.89 1.66
C ILE A 45 -7.89 -40.65 2.00
N SER A 46 -8.44 -41.48 2.90
CA SER A 46 -9.81 -41.34 3.43
C SER A 46 -9.83 -40.74 4.86
N SER A 47 -8.67 -40.31 5.34
CA SER A 47 -8.45 -39.94 6.74
C SER A 47 -8.64 -38.43 6.98
N GLY A 48 -9.31 -38.10 8.09
CA GLY A 48 -9.55 -36.73 8.53
C GLY A 48 -8.30 -35.99 9.06
N CYS A 49 -8.48 -34.68 9.24
CA CYS A 49 -7.45 -33.67 9.51
C CYS A 49 -6.59 -33.95 10.77
N PRO A 50 -5.27 -34.04 10.62
CA PRO A 50 -4.31 -33.97 11.71
C PRO A 50 -3.54 -32.64 11.76
N ILE A 51 -3.10 -32.29 12.95
CA ILE A 51 -2.72 -30.93 13.36
C ILE A 51 -1.19 -30.77 13.48
N CYS A 52 -0.41 -31.87 13.37
CA CYS A 52 0.99 -31.89 13.76
C CYS A 52 1.95 -31.92 12.57
N THR A 53 2.79 -30.90 12.47
CA THR A 53 3.96 -30.89 11.59
C THR A 53 5.10 -31.66 12.24
N TYR A 54 5.95 -32.30 11.42
CA TYR A 54 7.15 -33.01 11.82
C TYR A 54 8.35 -32.51 11.02
N TYR A 55 9.52 -32.49 11.65
CA TYR A 55 10.79 -32.24 10.98
C TYR A 55 11.40 -33.59 10.55
N VAL A 56 11.77 -33.69 9.27
CA VAL A 56 12.37 -34.90 8.70
C VAL A 56 13.88 -34.82 8.79
N ASN A 57 14.52 -35.82 9.39
CA ASN A 57 15.97 -35.90 9.43
C ASN A 57 16.51 -36.49 8.12
N ARG A 58 17.34 -35.71 7.40
CA ARG A 58 17.89 -36.09 6.10
C ARG A 58 18.80 -37.31 6.14
N ASP A 59 19.71 -37.38 7.10
CA ASP A 59 20.69 -38.48 7.18
C ASP A 59 19.99 -39.84 7.30
N THR A 60 18.84 -39.84 7.97
CA THR A 60 18.01 -41.04 8.17
C THR A 60 17.08 -41.30 7.00
N LEU A 61 16.67 -40.25 6.29
CA LEU A 61 15.85 -40.33 5.08
C LEU A 61 16.65 -41.00 3.96
N PHE A 62 17.92 -40.64 3.79
CA PHE A 62 18.82 -41.18 2.77
C PHE A 62 19.64 -42.40 3.23
N SER A 63 19.22 -43.08 4.30
CA SER A 63 19.91 -44.27 4.85
C SER A 63 19.63 -45.58 4.10
N TYR A 64 18.83 -45.55 3.03
CA TYR A 64 18.40 -46.71 2.25
C TYR A 64 17.73 -47.83 3.09
N HIS A 65 17.00 -47.45 4.14
CA HIS A 65 16.16 -48.38 4.88
C HIS A 65 14.80 -48.55 4.20
N LYS A 66 14.25 -49.78 4.17
CA LYS A 66 12.98 -50.09 3.47
C LYS A 66 11.82 -49.15 3.81
N ALA A 67 11.68 -48.77 5.08
CA ALA A 67 10.62 -47.85 5.51
C ALA A 67 10.91 -46.38 5.11
N SER A 68 12.18 -45.98 5.11
CA SER A 68 12.61 -44.64 4.67
C SER A 68 12.44 -44.49 3.17
N GLU A 69 12.70 -45.54 2.39
CA GLU A 69 12.55 -45.55 0.94
C GLU A 69 11.08 -45.37 0.53
N VAL A 70 10.16 -46.10 1.16
CA VAL A 70 8.71 -45.92 0.93
C VAL A 70 8.26 -44.50 1.31
N PHE A 71 8.83 -43.93 2.37
CA PHE A 71 8.54 -42.55 2.77
C PHE A 71 9.10 -41.52 1.77
N LEU A 72 10.33 -41.74 1.28
CA LEU A 72 11.00 -40.90 0.28
C LEU A 72 10.25 -40.95 -1.06
N GLN A 73 9.82 -42.12 -1.51
CA GLN A 73 8.99 -42.29 -2.70
C GLN A 73 7.67 -41.52 -2.59
N ARG A 74 6.98 -41.58 -1.43
CA ARG A 74 5.76 -40.79 -1.19
C ARG A 74 6.02 -39.29 -1.20
N LEU A 75 7.11 -38.86 -0.56
CA LEU A 75 7.52 -37.46 -0.50
C LEU A 75 7.84 -36.93 -1.90
N MET A 76 8.59 -37.68 -2.70
CA MET A 76 8.96 -37.32 -4.06
C MET A 76 7.74 -37.33 -4.98
N SER A 77 6.83 -38.30 -4.83
CA SER A 77 5.55 -38.34 -5.57
C SER A 77 4.73 -37.06 -5.33
N ILE A 78 4.65 -36.59 -4.09
CA ILE A 78 3.98 -35.33 -3.74
C ILE A 78 4.71 -34.13 -4.36
N TYR A 79 6.05 -34.07 -4.31
CA TYR A 79 6.80 -33.01 -4.97
C TYR A 79 6.57 -32.99 -6.49
N VAL A 80 6.59 -34.15 -7.13
CA VAL A 80 6.37 -34.24 -8.57
C VAL A 80 4.95 -33.80 -8.94
N SER A 81 3.96 -34.21 -8.15
CA SER A 81 2.56 -33.85 -8.39
C SER A 81 2.25 -32.34 -8.22
N ALA A 82 2.96 -31.66 -7.31
CA ALA A 82 2.68 -30.27 -6.98
C ALA A 82 3.46 -29.27 -7.85
N HIS A 83 4.55 -29.70 -8.50
CA HIS A 83 5.42 -28.82 -9.27
C HIS A 83 5.33 -29.08 -10.77
N TYR A 84 5.17 -28.00 -11.53
CA TYR A 84 5.06 -28.02 -12.99
C TYR A 84 6.31 -28.60 -13.70
N LYS A 85 7.49 -28.44 -13.08
CA LYS A 85 8.75 -28.99 -13.60
C LYS A 85 9.61 -29.47 -12.45
N ASN A 86 10.11 -30.69 -12.56
CA ASN A 86 11.07 -31.27 -11.64
C ASN A 86 12.27 -31.78 -12.43
N THR A 87 13.44 -31.71 -11.82
CA THR A 87 14.64 -32.33 -12.37
C THR A 87 15.15 -33.37 -11.38
N PRO A 88 15.66 -34.53 -11.82
CA PRO A 88 16.21 -35.54 -10.90
C PRO A 88 17.32 -34.99 -9.99
N ASN A 89 18.05 -33.98 -10.47
CA ASN A 89 19.05 -33.23 -9.71
C ASN A 89 18.49 -32.54 -8.45
N ASP A 90 17.16 -32.36 -8.36
CA ASP A 90 16.51 -31.81 -7.17
C ASP A 90 16.71 -32.73 -5.95
N LEU A 91 16.72 -34.05 -6.17
CA LEU A 91 16.97 -35.03 -5.10
C LEU A 91 18.42 -34.95 -4.63
N GLN A 92 19.35 -34.76 -5.55
CA GLN A 92 20.77 -34.54 -5.24
C GLN A 92 20.95 -33.21 -4.49
N LEU A 93 20.29 -32.13 -4.91
CA LEU A 93 20.34 -30.86 -4.19
C LEU A 93 19.79 -31.00 -2.76
N LEU A 94 18.73 -31.80 -2.61
CA LEU A 94 18.14 -32.10 -1.31
C LEU A 94 19.06 -32.93 -0.42
N SER A 95 19.94 -33.77 -0.97
CA SER A 95 20.89 -34.60 -0.21
C SER A 95 22.22 -33.92 0.08
N ASP A 96 22.67 -33.00 -0.79
CA ASP A 96 23.98 -32.36 -0.72
C ASP A 96 23.97 -31.09 0.16
N ALA A 97 23.04 -30.16 -0.07
CA ALA A 97 23.14 -28.83 0.50
C ALA A 97 22.65 -28.75 1.97
N PRO A 98 23.51 -28.57 2.98
CA PRO A 98 23.15 -28.74 4.40
C PRO A 98 22.11 -27.74 4.92
N ALA A 99 21.98 -26.59 4.26
CA ALA A 99 20.99 -25.56 4.60
C ALA A 99 19.53 -25.95 4.23
N HIS A 100 19.31 -27.06 3.52
CA HIS A 100 17.97 -27.51 3.13
C HIS A 100 17.33 -28.37 4.22
N HIS A 101 16.16 -27.92 4.68
CA HIS A 101 15.34 -28.56 5.69
C HIS A 101 13.95 -28.92 5.14
N ILE A 102 13.41 -30.04 5.60
CA ILE A 102 12.12 -30.56 5.16
C ILE A 102 11.18 -30.64 6.36
N PHE A 103 9.99 -30.06 6.19
CA PHE A 103 8.89 -30.14 7.15
C PHE A 103 7.72 -30.84 6.50
N CYS A 104 7.17 -31.86 7.16
CA CYS A 104 6.04 -32.63 6.67
C CYS A 104 4.85 -32.49 7.61
N LEU A 105 3.68 -32.17 7.05
CA LEU A 105 2.40 -32.29 7.71
C LEU A 105 1.88 -33.71 7.49
N LEU A 106 1.70 -34.46 8.58
CA LEU A 106 1.38 -35.89 8.53
C LEU A 106 -0.02 -36.18 9.03
N GLY A 107 -0.62 -37.24 8.46
CA GLY A 107 -1.79 -38.01 8.92
C GLY A 107 -1.86 -38.19 10.45
N PRO A 108 -3.05 -38.31 11.07
CA PRO A 108 -3.11 -38.71 12.48
C PRO A 108 -2.55 -40.12 12.58
N VAL A 109 -1.48 -40.29 13.35
CA VAL A 109 -0.84 -41.59 13.53
C VAL A 109 -1.62 -42.34 14.59
N ASN A 110 -2.32 -43.41 14.20
CA ASN A 110 -2.90 -44.33 15.16
C ASN A 110 -1.75 -45.10 15.84
N PRO A 111 -1.53 -44.95 17.16
CA PRO A 111 -0.42 -45.60 17.85
C PRO A 111 -0.53 -47.14 17.84
N ALA A 112 -1.70 -47.68 17.49
CA ALA A 112 -1.97 -49.12 17.38
C ALA A 112 -1.61 -49.74 16.01
N GLN A 113 -1.42 -48.93 14.96
CA GLN A 113 -1.04 -49.41 13.63
C GLN A 113 0.41 -49.05 13.36
N ASN A 114 1.26 -50.07 13.14
CA ASN A 114 2.65 -49.89 12.71
C ASN A 114 2.71 -49.56 11.20
N SER A 115 1.85 -48.65 10.75
CA SER A 115 1.76 -48.17 9.38
C SER A 115 2.47 -46.83 9.24
N LEU A 116 3.20 -46.65 8.15
CA LEU A 116 3.86 -45.38 7.83
C LEU A 116 2.82 -44.24 7.74
N PRO A 117 3.06 -43.11 8.41
CA PRO A 117 2.18 -41.95 8.33
C PRO A 117 2.05 -41.46 6.89
N GLU A 118 0.84 -41.03 6.55
CA GLU A 118 0.57 -40.42 5.24
C GLU A 118 1.00 -38.96 5.24
N ILE A 119 1.58 -38.52 4.14
CA ILE A 119 2.10 -37.15 3.98
C ILE A 119 1.01 -36.31 3.30
N LEU A 120 0.53 -35.28 3.98
CA LEU A 120 -0.52 -34.39 3.45
C LEU A 120 0.06 -33.16 2.75
N CYS A 121 1.11 -32.59 3.35
CA CYS A 121 1.80 -31.43 2.82
C CYS A 121 3.29 -31.48 3.18
N VAL A 122 4.15 -31.11 2.24
CA VAL A 122 5.60 -31.00 2.42
C VAL A 122 6.03 -29.57 2.16
N VAL A 123 6.86 -29.02 3.04
CA VAL A 123 7.47 -27.71 2.91
C VAL A 123 8.98 -27.87 2.94
N GLN A 124 9.63 -27.42 1.87
CA GLN A 124 11.08 -27.36 1.75
C GLN A 124 11.56 -25.93 2.04
N ILE A 125 12.48 -25.79 2.98
CA ILE A 125 13.08 -24.52 3.36
C ILE A 125 14.59 -24.59 3.15
N CYS A 126 15.21 -23.49 2.75
CA CYS A 126 16.65 -23.29 2.79
C CYS A 126 16.98 -22.09 3.68
N PHE A 127 17.92 -22.25 4.61
CA PHE A 127 18.45 -21.13 5.38
C PHE A 127 19.41 -20.31 4.52
N GLU A 128 19.23 -18.98 4.55
CA GLU A 128 20.01 -18.02 3.77
C GLU A 128 20.38 -16.84 4.65
N GLY A 129 21.54 -16.23 4.41
CA GLY A 129 21.99 -15.04 5.12
C GLY A 129 23.21 -15.26 6.01
N GLU A 130 23.35 -14.43 7.04
CA GLU A 130 24.55 -14.35 7.90
C GLU A 130 25.86 -14.12 7.12
N ILE A 131 25.77 -13.45 5.97
CA ILE A 131 26.92 -13.20 5.10
C ILE A 131 27.72 -12.01 5.62
N SER A 132 29.04 -12.17 5.70
CA SER A 132 29.93 -11.08 6.14
C SER A 132 29.92 -9.90 5.14
N LYS A 133 29.98 -8.66 5.65
CA LYS A 133 30.02 -7.43 4.83
C LYS A 133 31.16 -7.40 3.82
N GLN A 134 32.31 -7.96 4.19
CA GLN A 134 33.50 -8.02 3.33
C GLN A 134 33.26 -8.94 2.13
N THR A 135 32.62 -10.10 2.36
CA THR A 135 32.24 -11.03 1.29
C THR A 135 31.27 -10.37 0.32
N ILE A 136 30.28 -9.62 0.83
CA ILE A 136 29.27 -8.94 -0.01
C ILE A 136 29.93 -7.89 -0.90
N MET A 137 30.78 -7.00 -0.34
CA MET A 137 31.46 -5.97 -1.14
C MET A 137 32.37 -6.58 -2.21
N ASN A 138 33.13 -7.62 -1.85
CA ASN A 138 34.02 -8.31 -2.78
C ASN A 138 33.26 -9.07 -3.88
N SER A 139 32.12 -9.68 -3.56
CA SER A 139 31.30 -10.39 -4.53
C SER A 139 30.49 -9.45 -5.42
N LEU A 140 29.92 -8.37 -4.85
CA LEU A 140 29.14 -7.36 -5.58
C LEU A 140 30.01 -6.62 -6.59
N SER A 141 31.23 -6.23 -6.21
CA SER A 141 32.21 -5.62 -7.12
C SER A 141 32.63 -6.55 -8.26
N ARG A 142 32.60 -7.87 -8.04
CA ARG A 142 32.89 -8.89 -9.06
C ARG A 142 31.67 -9.35 -9.84
N GLY A 143 30.46 -8.94 -9.43
CA GLY A 143 29.19 -9.40 -10.01
C GLY A 143 28.93 -10.91 -9.86
N GLN A 144 29.66 -11.61 -8.98
CA GLN A 144 29.56 -13.06 -8.81
C GLN A 144 28.46 -13.41 -7.80
N ARG A 145 27.53 -14.27 -8.21
CA ARG A 145 26.47 -14.81 -7.35
C ARG A 145 27.00 -16.04 -6.61
N ALA A 146 26.99 -16.02 -5.28
CA ALA A 146 27.24 -17.23 -4.51
C ALA A 146 26.06 -18.20 -4.69
N SER A 147 26.35 -19.48 -4.89
CA SER A 147 25.34 -20.54 -5.01
C SER A 147 24.67 -20.77 -3.65
N GLY A 148 23.35 -20.59 -3.57
CA GLY A 148 22.56 -20.81 -2.35
C GLY A 148 21.77 -19.57 -1.93
N ASP A 149 22.42 -18.42 -1.79
CA ASP A 149 21.85 -17.19 -1.22
C ASP A 149 21.17 -16.27 -2.25
N MET A 150 20.07 -16.75 -2.83
CA MET A 150 19.41 -16.01 -3.91
C MET A 150 18.71 -14.73 -3.43
N ILE A 151 18.02 -14.77 -2.29
CA ILE A 151 17.25 -13.62 -1.78
C ILE A 151 18.20 -12.51 -1.30
N PRO A 152 19.19 -12.79 -0.43
CA PRO A 152 20.16 -11.78 0.00
C PRO A 152 20.87 -11.09 -1.18
N TRP A 153 21.28 -11.86 -2.19
CA TRP A 153 21.95 -11.32 -3.36
C TRP A 153 21.05 -10.43 -4.22
N THR A 154 19.81 -10.86 -4.47
CA THR A 154 18.90 -10.12 -5.35
C THR A 154 18.47 -8.82 -4.71
N ILE A 155 18.23 -8.81 -3.40
CA ILE A 155 17.84 -7.61 -2.66
C ILE A 155 19.02 -6.65 -2.51
N SER A 156 20.22 -7.13 -2.17
CA SER A 156 21.41 -6.28 -2.12
C SER A 156 21.72 -5.65 -3.48
N GLN A 157 21.54 -6.39 -4.59
CA GLN A 157 21.74 -5.84 -5.92
C GLN A 157 20.70 -4.77 -6.29
N GLN A 158 19.44 -4.93 -5.88
CA GLN A 158 18.33 -4.04 -6.28
C GLN A 158 18.20 -2.79 -5.40
N PHE A 159 18.48 -2.91 -4.11
CA PHE A 159 18.39 -1.81 -3.14
C PHE A 159 19.76 -1.24 -2.77
N GLN A 160 20.86 -1.88 -3.19
CA GLN A 160 22.24 -1.52 -2.82
C GLN A 160 22.45 -1.47 -1.30
N ASP A 161 21.70 -2.31 -0.59
CA ASP A 161 21.77 -2.40 0.86
C ASP A 161 22.77 -3.48 1.29
N ASN A 162 23.71 -3.08 2.14
CA ASN A 162 24.74 -3.94 2.70
C ASN A 162 24.33 -4.58 4.03
N ASP A 163 23.27 -4.09 4.67
CA ASP A 163 22.80 -4.59 5.96
C ASP A 163 21.84 -5.77 5.78
N PHE A 164 21.06 -5.82 4.71
CA PHE A 164 20.10 -6.91 4.47
C PHE A 164 20.74 -8.31 4.46
N PRO A 165 21.86 -8.59 3.75
CA PRO A 165 22.42 -9.94 3.72
C PRO A 165 23.08 -10.39 5.03
N ARG A 166 23.23 -9.47 6.00
CA ARG A 166 23.67 -9.80 7.36
C ARG A 166 22.55 -10.46 8.17
N LEU A 167 21.30 -10.17 7.84
CA LEU A 167 20.14 -10.77 8.48
C LEU A 167 20.09 -12.27 8.20
N SER A 168 19.57 -13.03 9.16
CA SER A 168 19.35 -14.46 9.02
C SER A 168 17.93 -14.70 8.52
N GLY A 169 17.78 -15.45 7.44
CA GLY A 169 16.49 -15.67 6.82
C GLY A 169 16.31 -17.11 6.35
N ALA A 170 15.06 -17.44 6.03
CA ALA A 170 14.74 -18.72 5.41
C ALA A 170 13.97 -18.49 4.12
N ARG A 171 14.42 -19.12 3.03
CA ARG A 171 13.67 -19.20 1.77
C ARG A 171 12.85 -20.48 1.76
N VAL A 172 11.54 -20.34 1.65
CA VAL A 172 10.66 -21.46 1.29
C VAL A 172 10.83 -21.70 -0.21
N ILE A 173 11.44 -22.84 -0.56
CA ILE A 173 11.72 -23.22 -1.95
C ILE A 173 10.47 -23.85 -2.56
N ARG A 174 9.89 -24.83 -1.85
CA ARG A 174 8.77 -25.64 -2.35
C ARG A 174 7.73 -25.86 -1.27
N ILE A 175 6.46 -25.74 -1.65
CA ILE A 175 5.32 -26.20 -0.87
C ILE A 175 4.53 -27.12 -1.76
N ALA A 176 4.45 -28.38 -1.37
CA ALA A 176 3.69 -29.38 -2.07
C ALA A 176 2.55 -29.86 -1.18
N THR A 177 1.32 -29.71 -1.67
CA THR A 177 0.12 -30.29 -1.06
C THR A 177 -0.35 -31.44 -1.94
N HIS A 178 -0.80 -32.51 -1.30
CA HIS A 178 -1.40 -33.63 -1.99
C HIS A 178 -2.53 -33.15 -2.95
N PRO A 179 -2.58 -33.63 -4.22
CA PRO A 179 -3.57 -33.18 -5.21
C PRO A 179 -5.02 -33.24 -4.73
N ASP A 180 -5.43 -34.35 -4.11
CA ASP A 180 -6.78 -34.54 -3.58
C ASP A 180 -7.17 -33.57 -2.46
N TYR A 181 -6.19 -32.93 -1.82
CA TYR A 181 -6.39 -32.00 -0.70
C TYR A 181 -6.06 -30.54 -1.04
N GLN A 182 -5.88 -30.25 -2.32
CA GLN A 182 -5.75 -28.88 -2.80
C GLN A 182 -7.05 -28.12 -2.52
N GLY A 183 -6.93 -26.90 -1.99
CA GLY A 183 -8.08 -26.05 -1.64
C GLY A 183 -8.62 -26.21 -0.21
N MET A 184 -8.23 -27.25 0.54
CA MET A 184 -8.63 -27.42 1.95
C MET A 184 -7.84 -26.58 2.95
N GLY A 185 -6.79 -25.87 2.50
CA GLY A 185 -6.02 -24.95 3.35
C GLY A 185 -4.87 -25.58 4.15
N TYR A 186 -4.48 -26.82 3.86
CA TYR A 186 -3.32 -27.47 4.51
C TYR A 186 -2.01 -26.70 4.29
N GLY A 187 -1.76 -26.18 3.09
CA GLY A 187 -0.57 -25.36 2.83
C GLY A 187 -0.51 -24.08 3.67
N SER A 188 -1.65 -23.39 3.83
CA SER A 188 -1.72 -22.21 4.71
C SER A 188 -1.52 -22.57 6.18
N ARG A 189 -2.04 -23.72 6.62
CA ARG A 189 -1.86 -24.20 7.99
C ARG A 189 -0.41 -24.59 8.26
N SER A 190 0.24 -25.30 7.34
CA SER A 190 1.67 -25.65 7.43
C SER A 190 2.54 -24.40 7.56
N LEU A 191 2.26 -23.35 6.76
CA LEU A 191 2.97 -22.08 6.85
C LEU A 191 2.75 -21.37 8.19
N GLN A 192 1.52 -21.37 8.72
CA GLN A 192 1.24 -20.78 10.03
C GLN A 192 2.01 -21.48 11.15
N ILE A 193 1.99 -22.82 11.16
CA ILE A 193 2.72 -23.62 12.15
C ILE A 193 4.23 -23.37 12.07
N LEU A 194 4.76 -23.30 10.84
CA LEU A 194 6.17 -23.00 10.58
C LEU A 194 6.54 -21.59 11.04
N GLN A 195 5.68 -20.60 10.82
CA GLN A 195 5.85 -19.24 11.32
C GLN A 195 5.86 -19.21 12.85
N ASP A 196 4.88 -19.85 13.48
CA ASP A 196 4.80 -19.94 14.95
C ASP A 196 6.02 -20.68 15.54
N TYR A 197 6.62 -21.62 14.81
CA TYR A 197 7.83 -22.35 15.19
C TYR A 197 9.06 -21.45 15.21
N PHE A 198 9.30 -20.69 14.14
CA PHE A 198 10.43 -19.76 14.08
C PHE A 198 10.23 -18.52 14.96
N GLU A 199 8.99 -18.11 15.22
CA GLU A 199 8.67 -17.08 16.22
C GLU A 199 8.83 -17.60 17.66
N GLY A 200 9.01 -18.91 17.85
CA GLY A 200 9.24 -19.53 19.15
C GLY A 200 8.01 -19.54 20.07
N LYS A 201 6.80 -19.65 19.50
CA LYS A 201 5.53 -19.77 20.24
C LYS A 201 5.24 -21.18 20.74
N PHE A 202 6.04 -22.17 20.34
CA PHE A 202 5.87 -23.56 20.79
C PHE A 202 6.46 -23.73 22.20
N PRO A 203 5.64 -24.16 23.19
CA PRO A 203 6.15 -24.45 24.53
C PRO A 203 7.07 -25.66 24.47
N ARG A 204 8.29 -25.52 24.97
CA ARG A 204 9.27 -26.60 25.06
C ARG A 204 8.78 -27.67 26.04
N LEU A 205 8.93 -28.94 25.67
CA LEU A 205 8.67 -30.07 26.57
C LEU A 205 9.93 -30.60 27.28
N SER A 206 11.13 -30.18 26.85
CA SER A 206 12.41 -30.62 27.43
C SER A 206 13.36 -29.44 27.68
N GLU A 207 13.87 -29.33 28.92
CA GLU A 207 14.87 -28.33 29.36
C GLU A 207 16.32 -28.74 29.08
N THR A 208 16.56 -29.98 28.61
CA THR A 208 17.91 -30.53 28.43
C THR A 208 18.37 -30.41 26.98
N GLU A 209 19.45 -29.65 26.75
CA GLU A 209 20.21 -29.70 25.49
C GLU A 209 20.91 -31.07 25.39
N GLU A 210 20.20 -32.10 24.91
CA GLU A 210 20.89 -33.29 24.42
C GLU A 210 21.55 -32.94 23.08
N LYS A 211 22.78 -32.42 23.15
CA LYS A 211 23.73 -32.56 22.03
C LYS A 211 23.96 -34.05 21.83
N ARG A 212 23.10 -34.70 21.03
CA ARG A 212 23.38 -36.03 20.51
C ARG A 212 24.48 -35.85 19.48
N GLU A 213 25.72 -35.85 19.96
CA GLU A 213 26.89 -36.03 19.12
C GLU A 213 26.67 -37.31 18.32
N VAL A 214 26.41 -37.14 17.02
CA VAL A 214 26.64 -38.23 16.07
C VAL A 214 28.12 -38.51 16.20
N THR A 215 28.49 -39.67 16.73
CA THR A 215 29.87 -40.16 16.69
C THR A 215 30.25 -40.30 15.21
N THR A 216 30.82 -39.22 14.65
CA THR A 216 31.57 -39.29 13.41
C THR A 216 32.81 -40.12 13.73
N VAL A 217 32.91 -41.27 13.08
CA VAL A 217 34.16 -42.02 13.05
C VAL A 217 35.22 -41.05 12.53
N GLN A 218 36.35 -40.95 13.23
CA GLN A 218 37.47 -40.06 12.90
C GLN A 218 37.85 -40.21 11.42
N GLU A 219 37.68 -39.14 10.64
CA GLU A 219 38.03 -39.05 9.22
C GLU A 219 39.55 -38.91 9.00
N GLU A 220 40.38 -39.68 9.69
CA GLU A 220 41.85 -39.55 9.53
C GLU A 220 42.49 -40.60 8.63
N SER A 221 41.76 -41.53 7.99
CA SER A 221 42.43 -42.52 7.12
C SER A 221 41.56 -43.26 6.11
N VAL A 222 40.67 -42.60 5.36
CA VAL A 222 40.01 -43.27 4.22
C VAL A 222 39.99 -42.32 3.03
N GLY A 223 40.79 -42.62 2.01
CA GLY A 223 40.77 -41.87 0.76
C GLY A 223 39.40 -41.98 0.08
N LEU A 224 39.01 -40.93 -0.64
CA LEU A 224 37.76 -40.79 -1.43
C LEU A 224 37.37 -41.98 -2.35
N LEU A 225 38.26 -42.96 -2.55
CA LEU A 225 38.07 -44.14 -3.41
C LEU A 225 37.71 -45.42 -2.63
N GLU A 226 37.73 -45.40 -1.31
CA GLU A 226 37.42 -46.55 -0.45
C GLU A 226 36.30 -46.24 0.55
N GLU A 227 35.18 -45.65 0.09
CA GLU A 227 34.00 -45.53 0.96
C GLU A 227 33.37 -46.91 1.21
N VAL A 228 33.57 -47.44 2.41
CA VAL A 228 32.83 -48.63 2.89
C VAL A 228 31.43 -48.19 3.29
N ILE A 229 30.45 -48.48 2.43
CA ILE A 229 29.02 -48.26 2.69
C ILE A 229 28.56 -49.24 3.77
N ALA A 230 28.78 -48.91 5.04
CA ALA A 230 28.25 -49.64 6.18
C ALA A 230 27.05 -48.87 6.79
N PRO A 231 25.94 -49.55 7.15
CA PRO A 231 24.81 -48.90 7.79
C PRO A 231 25.23 -48.33 9.16
N LYS A 232 25.05 -47.02 9.36
CA LYS A 232 25.37 -46.32 10.61
C LYS A 232 24.59 -46.96 11.77
N LYS A 233 25.28 -47.43 12.82
CA LYS A 233 24.72 -48.28 13.88
C LYS A 233 23.69 -47.59 14.81
N ASN A 234 23.69 -46.26 14.89
CA ASN A 234 22.72 -45.49 15.68
C ASN A 234 22.19 -44.31 14.85
N LEU A 235 21.15 -44.56 14.06
CA LEU A 235 20.49 -43.51 13.29
C LEU A 235 19.48 -42.76 14.18
N PRO A 236 19.43 -41.43 14.14
CA PRO A 236 18.37 -40.67 14.80
C PRO A 236 16.99 -41.06 14.22
N PRO A 237 15.88 -40.74 14.92
CA PRO A 237 14.56 -41.01 14.38
C PRO A 237 14.32 -40.22 13.07
N LEU A 238 13.65 -40.85 12.11
CA LEU A 238 13.29 -40.24 10.82
C LEU A 238 12.46 -38.95 10.98
N LEU A 239 11.53 -38.99 11.93
CA LEU A 239 10.62 -37.91 12.25
C LEU A 239 10.91 -37.42 13.65
N SER A 240 11.10 -36.10 13.77
CA SER A 240 11.18 -35.42 15.06
C SER A 240 10.01 -34.44 15.17
N LYS A 241 9.42 -34.35 16.36
CA LYS A 241 8.35 -33.36 16.58
C LYS A 241 8.96 -31.97 16.62
N LEU A 242 8.24 -30.96 16.11
CA LEU A 242 8.72 -29.58 16.18
C LEU A 242 8.91 -29.11 17.63
N THR A 243 8.18 -29.69 18.59
CA THR A 243 8.33 -29.36 20.02
C THR A 243 9.65 -29.84 20.64
N GLU A 244 10.30 -30.84 20.02
CA GLU A 244 11.53 -31.46 20.51
C GLU A 244 12.80 -30.79 19.93
N ARG A 245 12.66 -30.03 18.84
CA ARG A 245 13.77 -29.34 18.16
C ARG A 245 13.75 -27.85 18.49
N GLN A 246 14.93 -27.28 18.73
CA GLN A 246 15.09 -25.84 18.81
C GLN A 246 15.09 -25.21 17.41
N ALA A 247 14.23 -24.22 17.21
CA ALA A 247 14.23 -23.40 16.00
C ALA A 247 15.46 -22.49 15.95
N GLU A 248 16.03 -22.35 14.75
CA GLU A 248 17.01 -21.32 14.44
C GLU A 248 16.39 -19.93 14.62
N LYS A 249 17.22 -18.95 14.99
CA LYS A 249 16.76 -17.56 15.08
C LYS A 249 16.75 -16.96 13.68
N LEU A 250 15.56 -16.60 13.20
CA LEU A 250 15.37 -16.02 11.88
C LEU A 250 14.70 -14.65 11.99
N ASP A 251 15.13 -13.74 11.14
CA ASP A 251 14.61 -12.37 11.02
C ASP A 251 13.47 -12.29 9.98
N TYR A 252 13.56 -13.08 8.91
CA TYR A 252 12.56 -13.07 7.83
C TYR A 252 12.33 -14.46 7.20
N LEU A 253 11.13 -14.63 6.64
CA LEU A 253 10.80 -15.71 5.71
C LEU A 253 10.62 -15.13 4.31
N GLY A 254 11.27 -15.74 3.33
CA GLY A 254 11.18 -15.36 1.93
C GLY A 254 10.67 -16.50 1.05
N VAL A 255 10.11 -16.13 -0.09
CA VAL A 255 9.63 -17.07 -1.12
C VAL A 255 10.08 -16.57 -2.48
N SER A 256 10.32 -17.49 -3.40
CA SER A 256 10.53 -17.16 -4.81
C SER A 256 9.77 -18.12 -5.71
N PHE A 257 8.93 -17.57 -6.57
CA PHE A 257 8.05 -18.37 -7.43
C PHE A 257 7.72 -17.63 -8.74
N GLY A 258 7.25 -18.36 -9.75
CA GLY A 258 6.70 -17.79 -10.97
C GLY A 258 5.34 -17.14 -10.72
N LEU A 259 5.18 -15.88 -11.11
CA LEU A 259 4.02 -15.06 -10.75
C LEU A 259 2.74 -15.58 -11.42
N THR A 260 1.87 -16.22 -10.62
CA THR A 260 0.50 -16.59 -11.01
C THR A 260 -0.51 -16.00 -10.03
N ALA A 261 -1.75 -15.76 -10.49
CA ALA A 261 -2.80 -15.18 -9.67
C ALA A 261 -3.15 -16.04 -8.44
N ASN A 262 -3.13 -17.37 -8.59
CA ASN A 262 -3.43 -18.32 -7.51
C ASN A 262 -2.36 -18.30 -6.42
N LEU A 263 -1.08 -18.38 -6.81
CA LEU A 263 0.03 -18.35 -5.86
C LEU A 263 0.15 -16.99 -5.19
N LEU A 264 -0.01 -15.88 -5.94
CA LEU A 264 0.00 -14.55 -5.35
C LEU A 264 -1.10 -14.39 -4.29
N LYS A 265 -2.32 -14.87 -4.58
CA LYS A 265 -3.43 -14.85 -3.61
C LYS A 265 -3.12 -15.69 -2.37
N PHE A 266 -2.48 -16.85 -2.54
CA PHE A 266 -2.04 -17.71 -1.45
C PHE A 266 -1.04 -17.00 -0.53
N TRP A 267 0.04 -16.44 -1.09
CA TRP A 267 1.09 -15.76 -0.32
C TRP A 267 0.60 -14.48 0.36
N LYS A 268 -0.26 -13.71 -0.29
CA LYS A 268 -0.88 -12.53 0.31
C LYS A 268 -1.79 -12.89 1.48
N LYS A 269 -2.55 -13.99 1.38
CA LYS A 269 -3.33 -14.50 2.54
C LYS A 269 -2.43 -14.94 3.69
N ALA A 270 -1.24 -15.43 3.38
CA ALA A 270 -0.23 -15.80 4.37
C ALA A 270 0.58 -14.59 4.90
N GLY A 271 0.25 -13.35 4.51
CA GLY A 271 0.87 -12.12 5.03
C GLY A 271 2.25 -11.78 4.45
N TYR A 272 2.61 -12.33 3.28
CA TYR A 272 3.86 -11.98 2.60
C TYR A 272 3.70 -10.71 1.77
N LEU A 273 4.76 -9.89 1.72
CA LEU A 273 4.86 -8.65 0.95
C LEU A 273 5.77 -8.84 -0.26
N PRO A 274 5.35 -8.46 -1.48
CA PRO A 274 6.21 -8.51 -2.66
C PRO A 274 7.34 -7.49 -2.58
N VAL A 275 8.59 -7.90 -2.78
CA VAL A 275 9.74 -6.98 -2.71
C VAL A 275 10.44 -6.83 -4.05
N TYR A 276 10.39 -7.86 -4.88
CA TYR A 276 11.03 -7.84 -6.18
C TYR A 276 10.24 -8.65 -7.21
N LEU A 277 10.18 -8.13 -8.43
CA LEU A 277 9.62 -8.83 -9.59
C LEU A 277 10.59 -8.68 -10.76
N ARG A 278 11.02 -9.82 -11.30
CA ARG A 278 11.92 -9.86 -12.44
C ARG A 278 11.21 -9.42 -13.72
N GLN A 279 11.82 -8.52 -14.48
CA GLN A 279 11.25 -8.05 -15.75
C GLN A 279 11.35 -9.10 -16.85
N THR A 280 12.45 -9.84 -16.96
CA THR A 280 12.56 -10.92 -17.94
C THR A 280 11.74 -12.13 -17.50
N THR A 281 10.90 -12.64 -18.39
CA THR A 281 10.22 -13.93 -18.21
C THR A 281 11.23 -15.06 -18.18
N ASN A 282 10.88 -16.14 -17.49
CA ASN A 282 11.61 -17.40 -17.62
C ASN A 282 11.23 -18.06 -18.96
N ASP A 283 12.20 -18.46 -19.77
CA ASP A 283 11.96 -19.06 -21.09
C ASP A 283 11.15 -20.37 -21.02
N LEU A 284 11.26 -21.07 -19.89
CA LEU A 284 10.60 -22.35 -19.67
C LEU A 284 9.11 -22.24 -19.33
N THR A 285 8.74 -21.26 -18.49
CA THR A 285 7.37 -21.12 -17.98
C THR A 285 6.63 -19.93 -18.59
N GLY A 286 7.34 -18.99 -19.21
CA GLY A 286 6.80 -17.70 -19.63
C GLY A 286 6.42 -16.78 -18.46
N GLU A 287 6.70 -17.18 -17.21
CA GLU A 287 6.30 -16.44 -16.01
C GLU A 287 7.44 -15.58 -15.48
N HIS A 288 7.08 -14.50 -14.78
CA HIS A 288 8.04 -13.62 -14.10
C HIS A 288 8.34 -14.13 -12.70
N SER A 289 9.62 -14.23 -12.33
CA SER A 289 9.99 -14.61 -10.97
C SER A 289 9.70 -13.47 -9.98
N CYS A 290 8.87 -13.75 -8.98
CA CYS A 290 8.52 -12.84 -7.89
C CYS A 290 9.20 -13.29 -6.59
N ILE A 291 9.73 -12.35 -5.82
CA ILE A 291 10.23 -12.55 -4.46
C ILE A 291 9.30 -11.82 -3.50
N MET A 292 8.77 -12.55 -2.53
CA MET A 292 7.99 -11.97 -1.43
C MET A 292 8.65 -12.30 -0.10
N LEU A 293 8.58 -11.36 0.85
CA LEU A 293 9.16 -11.49 2.18
C LEU A 293 8.09 -11.29 3.25
N ARG A 294 8.34 -11.88 4.42
CA ARG A 294 7.58 -11.65 5.63
C ARG A 294 8.56 -11.53 6.79
N LEU A 295 8.34 -10.52 7.63
CA LEU A 295 9.07 -10.35 8.90
C LEU A 295 8.63 -11.41 9.91
N LEU A 296 9.59 -11.94 10.66
CA LEU A 296 9.36 -12.73 11.85
C LEU A 296 9.65 -11.86 13.09
N ASN A 297 9.04 -12.18 14.23
CA ASN A 297 9.31 -11.54 15.52
C ASN A 297 8.88 -10.06 15.69
N GLU A 298 7.83 -9.59 15.00
CA GLU A 298 7.28 -8.22 15.19
C GLU A 298 6.93 -7.87 16.65
N GLY A 299 6.76 -8.86 17.54
CA GLY A 299 6.37 -8.67 18.94
C GLY A 299 7.45 -8.87 20.00
N LYS A 300 8.69 -9.25 19.65
CA LYS A 300 9.76 -9.52 20.66
C LYS A 300 10.72 -8.35 20.87
N GLU A 301 10.76 -7.39 19.95
CA GLU A 301 11.48 -6.13 20.14
C GLU A 301 10.54 -5.04 20.65
N GLU A 302 10.23 -5.09 21.95
CA GLU A 302 9.80 -3.93 22.74
C GLU A 302 10.89 -2.84 22.86
N MET A 303 11.96 -2.92 22.07
CA MET A 303 13.08 -1.98 22.02
C MET A 303 12.91 -1.00 20.85
N LYS A 304 12.08 0.02 21.08
CA LYS A 304 12.40 1.42 20.80
C LYS A 304 13.24 1.69 19.53
N THR A 305 12.62 1.74 18.37
CA THR A 305 12.87 2.87 17.47
C THR A 305 11.58 3.19 16.72
N ASP A 306 11.21 4.48 16.64
CA ASP A 306 10.14 5.03 15.79
C ASP A 306 10.44 4.86 14.28
N LYS A 307 11.22 3.85 13.90
CA LYS A 307 11.61 3.57 12.53
C LYS A 307 10.60 2.62 11.94
N GLU A 308 10.04 3.00 10.79
CA GLU A 308 9.23 2.10 9.98
C GLU A 308 9.99 0.78 9.78
N PRO A 309 9.32 -0.39 9.86
CA PRO A 309 9.97 -1.67 9.59
C PRO A 309 10.66 -1.62 8.24
N TRP A 310 11.90 -2.09 8.13
CA TRP A 310 12.68 -2.04 6.88
C TRP A 310 11.93 -2.69 5.70
N LEU A 311 11.11 -3.71 5.97
CA LEU A 311 10.27 -4.36 4.97
C LEU A 311 9.25 -3.40 4.36
N MET A 312 8.73 -2.45 5.15
CA MET A 312 7.81 -1.42 4.65
C MET A 312 8.53 -0.41 3.75
N ALA A 313 9.77 -0.06 4.05
CA ALA A 313 10.58 0.79 3.17
C ALA A 313 10.80 0.11 1.81
N PHE A 314 11.17 -1.17 1.80
CA PHE A 314 11.28 -1.96 0.56
C PHE A 314 9.95 -2.09 -0.17
N TRP A 315 8.84 -2.26 0.55
CA TRP A 315 7.51 -2.31 -0.05
C TRP A 315 7.13 -1.00 -0.75
N LYS A 316 7.37 0.15 -0.10
CA LYS A 316 7.10 1.48 -0.68
C LYS A 316 7.92 1.71 -1.95
N ASP A 317 9.20 1.36 -1.93
CA ASP A 317 10.06 1.51 -3.11
C ASP A 317 9.68 0.52 -4.22
N PHE A 318 9.40 -0.74 -3.89
CA PHE A 318 8.86 -1.72 -4.84
C PHE A 318 7.59 -1.20 -5.50
N ARG A 319 6.63 -0.66 -4.73
CA ARG A 319 5.38 -0.10 -5.27
C ARG A 319 5.66 1.03 -6.25
N LYS A 320 6.53 1.97 -5.90
CA LYS A 320 6.91 3.08 -6.79
C LYS A 320 7.54 2.57 -8.09
N ARG A 321 8.50 1.65 -8.00
CA ARG A 321 9.15 1.02 -9.16
C ARG A 321 8.14 0.24 -10.00
N PHE A 322 7.27 -0.56 -9.37
CA PHE A 322 6.25 -1.35 -10.05
C PHE A 322 5.30 -0.47 -10.86
N LEU A 323 4.81 0.63 -10.30
CA LEU A 323 3.93 1.58 -11.01
C LEU A 323 4.62 2.17 -12.25
N SER A 324 5.91 2.49 -12.16
CA SER A 324 6.67 2.98 -13.33
C SER A 324 6.93 1.87 -14.37
N LEU A 325 7.06 0.62 -13.93
CA LEU A 325 7.34 -0.54 -14.79
C LEU A 325 6.08 -1.14 -15.43
N CYS A 326 4.89 -0.78 -14.96
CA CYS A 326 3.60 -1.29 -15.45
C CYS A 326 3.42 -1.12 -16.97
N ALA A 327 3.90 -0.01 -17.55
CA ALA A 327 3.75 0.30 -18.97
C ALA A 327 4.68 -0.50 -19.89
N TYR A 328 5.76 -1.07 -19.34
CA TYR A 328 6.77 -1.82 -20.11
C TYR A 328 6.37 -3.29 -20.21
N GLN A 329 7.22 -4.20 -19.73
CA GLN A 329 6.99 -5.65 -19.84
C GLN A 329 5.73 -6.10 -19.10
N PHE A 330 5.33 -5.39 -18.05
CA PHE A 330 4.15 -5.72 -17.24
C PHE A 330 2.83 -5.27 -17.86
N ARG A 331 2.86 -4.72 -19.09
CA ARG A 331 1.66 -4.48 -19.90
C ARG A 331 0.93 -5.78 -20.22
N ALA A 332 1.64 -6.90 -20.34
CA ALA A 332 1.03 -8.20 -20.63
C ALA A 332 0.18 -8.77 -19.47
N PHE A 333 0.32 -8.25 -18.24
CA PHE A 333 -0.41 -8.78 -17.10
C PHE A 333 -1.87 -8.36 -17.07
N ALA A 334 -2.74 -9.28 -16.64
CA ALA A 334 -4.12 -8.95 -16.32
C ALA A 334 -4.18 -7.80 -15.28
N PRO A 335 -5.04 -6.78 -15.45
CA PRO A 335 -5.18 -5.66 -14.53
C PRO A 335 -5.55 -6.11 -13.12
N SER A 336 -6.31 -7.20 -12.99
CA SER A 336 -6.64 -7.82 -11.71
C SER A 336 -5.41 -8.33 -10.96
N LEU A 337 -4.46 -8.96 -11.68
CA LEU A 337 -3.18 -9.42 -11.13
C LEU A 337 -2.32 -8.23 -10.70
N ALA A 338 -2.17 -7.22 -11.56
CA ALA A 338 -1.38 -6.03 -11.25
C ALA A 338 -1.98 -5.24 -10.05
N LEU A 339 -3.31 -5.14 -9.96
CA LEU A 339 -3.99 -4.55 -8.82
C LEU A 339 -3.73 -5.34 -7.53
N SER A 340 -3.75 -6.67 -7.63
CA SER A 340 -3.45 -7.53 -6.51
C SER A 340 -1.98 -7.46 -6.09
N MET A 341 -1.05 -7.06 -6.95
CA MET A 341 0.31 -6.74 -6.53
C MET A 341 0.31 -5.45 -5.70
N ILE A 342 -0.30 -4.36 -6.20
CA ILE A 342 -0.22 -3.03 -5.56
C ILE A 342 -0.94 -2.96 -4.21
N HIS A 343 -2.10 -3.61 -4.05
CA HIS A 343 -2.88 -3.53 -2.82
C HIS A 343 -2.47 -4.64 -1.85
N HIS A 344 -2.17 -4.28 -0.60
CA HIS A 344 -2.05 -5.25 0.49
C HIS A 344 -3.18 -5.06 1.50
N ASN A 345 -3.74 -6.17 2.02
CA ASN A 345 -4.87 -6.09 2.95
C ASN A 345 -4.45 -5.63 4.35
N THR A 346 -3.21 -5.95 4.74
CA THR A 346 -2.72 -5.76 6.11
C THR A 346 -2.02 -4.40 6.30
N TYR A 347 -1.46 -3.84 5.24
CA TYR A 347 -0.75 -2.55 5.30
C TYR A 347 -1.50 -1.52 4.45
N LYS A 348 -2.01 -0.48 5.12
CA LYS A 348 -2.55 0.71 4.46
C LYS A 348 -1.45 1.76 4.43
N PRO A 349 -0.94 2.13 3.25
CA PRO A 349 0.08 3.17 3.14
C PRO A 349 -0.47 4.47 3.73
N GLU A 350 0.35 5.15 4.52
CA GLU A 350 0.01 6.47 5.07
C GLU A 350 -0.39 7.43 3.95
N HIS A 351 -1.47 8.16 4.19
CA HIS A 351 -1.95 9.16 3.24
C HIS A 351 -1.16 10.45 3.44
N THR A 352 -0.19 10.70 2.58
CA THR A 352 0.47 12.00 2.45
C THR A 352 -0.38 12.89 1.57
N ALA A 353 -1.04 13.90 2.15
CA ALA A 353 -1.87 14.84 1.41
C ALA A 353 -1.04 15.58 0.35
N LEU A 354 -1.59 15.69 -0.86
CA LEU A 354 -0.98 16.43 -1.96
C LEU A 354 -1.11 17.93 -1.70
N GLN A 355 -0.01 18.66 -1.84
CA GLN A 355 -0.04 20.13 -1.80
C GLN A 355 -0.33 20.69 -3.20
N GLN A 356 -0.93 21.88 -3.28
CA GLN A 356 -1.22 22.54 -4.56
C GLN A 356 0.04 22.75 -5.43
N ARG A 357 1.18 23.07 -4.82
CA ARG A 357 2.46 23.25 -5.55
C ARG A 357 2.90 21.97 -6.24
N GLU A 358 2.77 20.84 -5.56
CA GLU A 358 3.07 19.52 -6.13
C GLU A 358 2.07 19.17 -7.25
N LEU A 359 0.79 19.46 -7.04
CA LEU A 359 -0.24 19.25 -8.08
C LEU A 359 0.07 20.03 -9.35
N LEU A 360 0.38 21.32 -9.22
CA LEU A 360 0.69 22.21 -10.35
C LEU A 360 2.02 21.86 -11.05
N SER A 361 2.91 21.13 -10.39
CA SER A 361 4.12 20.59 -11.02
C SER A 361 3.82 19.42 -11.97
N HIS A 362 2.73 18.68 -11.72
CA HIS A 362 2.33 17.53 -12.53
C HIS A 362 1.22 17.84 -13.53
N LEU A 363 0.31 18.78 -13.21
CA LEU A 363 -0.86 19.12 -14.01
C LEU A 363 -1.02 20.64 -14.12
N SER A 364 -1.17 21.17 -15.33
CA SER A 364 -1.44 22.59 -15.52
C SER A 364 -2.91 22.92 -15.24
N ARG A 365 -3.22 24.22 -15.05
CA ARG A 365 -4.61 24.70 -14.94
C ARG A 365 -5.45 24.38 -16.19
N TYR A 366 -4.83 24.35 -17.36
CA TYR A 366 -5.51 23.96 -18.60
C TYR A 366 -5.85 22.47 -18.61
N ASP A 367 -5.01 21.63 -18.03
CA ASP A 367 -5.26 20.19 -17.93
C ASP A 367 -6.41 19.88 -16.99
N LEU A 368 -6.53 20.62 -15.88
CA LEU A 368 -7.69 20.53 -14.99
C LEU A 368 -8.99 20.90 -15.72
N ASN A 369 -8.98 21.96 -16.53
CA ASN A 369 -10.14 22.32 -17.35
C ASN A 369 -10.50 21.23 -18.38
N ARG A 370 -9.49 20.56 -18.98
CA ARG A 370 -9.71 19.42 -19.90
C ARG A 370 -10.36 18.24 -19.17
N LEU A 371 -9.91 17.94 -17.94
CA LEU A 371 -10.52 16.91 -17.11
C LEU A 371 -11.98 17.25 -16.75
N ASP A 372 -12.28 18.52 -16.47
CA ASP A 372 -13.64 18.99 -16.22
C ASP A 372 -14.56 18.85 -17.45
N LEU A 373 -14.06 19.14 -18.66
CA LEU A 373 -14.81 18.94 -19.90
C LEU A 373 -15.16 17.47 -20.11
N TYR A 374 -14.22 16.56 -19.89
CA TYR A 374 -14.47 15.13 -19.97
C TYR A 374 -15.43 14.64 -18.88
N ALA A 375 -15.28 15.13 -17.64
CA ALA A 375 -16.17 14.83 -16.52
C ALA A 375 -17.63 15.23 -16.81
N ARG A 376 -17.84 16.29 -17.60
CA ARG A 376 -19.16 16.74 -18.08
C ARG A 376 -19.67 16.02 -19.33
N ASN A 377 -18.96 14.99 -19.81
CA ASN A 377 -19.23 14.27 -21.07
C ASN A 377 -19.22 15.15 -22.33
N MET A 378 -18.48 16.27 -22.31
CA MET A 378 -18.39 17.20 -23.45
C MET A 378 -17.21 16.90 -24.37
N ALA A 379 -16.33 15.97 -23.99
CA ALA A 379 -15.11 15.62 -24.71
C ALA A 379 -14.93 14.09 -24.77
N ASP A 380 -14.21 13.64 -25.80
CA ASP A 380 -13.83 12.25 -25.97
C ASP A 380 -12.67 11.84 -25.06
N TYR A 381 -12.54 10.55 -24.81
CA TYR A 381 -11.52 10.01 -23.90
C TYR A 381 -10.09 10.33 -24.37
N HIS A 382 -9.85 10.42 -25.69
CA HIS A 382 -8.55 10.74 -26.27
C HIS A 382 -7.98 12.09 -25.78
N LEU A 383 -8.85 13.04 -25.40
CA LEU A 383 -8.43 14.35 -24.90
C LEU A 383 -7.76 14.27 -23.52
N ILE A 384 -7.94 13.19 -22.77
CA ILE A 384 -7.40 13.08 -21.40
C ILE A 384 -6.35 11.98 -21.26
N VAL A 385 -6.09 11.17 -22.29
CA VAL A 385 -5.20 10.00 -22.22
C VAL A 385 -3.79 10.38 -21.78
N ASP A 386 -3.29 11.52 -22.23
CA ASP A 386 -1.99 12.08 -21.86
C ASP A 386 -1.86 12.38 -20.35
N LEU A 387 -2.97 12.71 -19.69
CA LEU A 387 -3.02 13.08 -18.27
C LEU A 387 -3.16 11.87 -17.35
N LEU A 388 -3.65 10.75 -17.85
CA LEU A 388 -3.97 9.56 -17.06
C LEU A 388 -2.78 8.93 -16.35
N PRO A 389 -1.58 8.81 -16.96
CA PRO A 389 -0.44 8.23 -16.27
C PRO A 389 -0.08 8.99 -15.00
N SER A 390 -0.02 10.33 -15.07
CA SER A 390 0.28 11.20 -13.93
C SER A 390 -0.79 11.08 -12.83
N ILE A 391 -2.07 11.15 -13.21
CA ILE A 391 -3.19 11.07 -12.25
C ILE A 391 -3.23 9.69 -11.58
N SER A 392 -3.07 8.62 -12.37
CA SER A 392 -3.04 7.26 -11.86
C SER A 392 -1.85 7.02 -10.94
N GLN A 393 -0.66 7.55 -11.25
CA GLN A 393 0.49 7.48 -10.34
C GLN A 393 0.20 8.18 -9.01
N LEU A 394 -0.33 9.40 -9.01
CA LEU A 394 -0.68 10.12 -7.78
C LEU A 394 -1.74 9.36 -6.95
N PHE A 395 -2.74 8.80 -7.62
CA PHE A 395 -3.76 7.98 -6.97
C PHE A 395 -3.17 6.70 -6.36
N PHE A 396 -2.42 5.92 -7.14
CA PHE A 396 -1.79 4.69 -6.67
C PHE A 396 -0.57 4.92 -5.77
N LEU A 397 -0.16 6.15 -5.50
CA LEU A 397 0.79 6.50 -4.43
C LEU A 397 0.08 6.98 -3.14
N ASN A 398 -1.25 6.83 -3.07
CA ASN A 398 -2.09 7.30 -1.96
C ASN A 398 -1.98 8.81 -1.69
N ARG A 399 -1.74 9.63 -2.73
CA ARG A 399 -1.79 11.10 -2.61
C ARG A 399 -3.21 11.65 -2.75
N ILE A 400 -4.09 10.90 -3.41
CA ILE A 400 -5.49 11.24 -3.63
C ILE A 400 -6.34 10.27 -2.82
N ASN A 401 -7.18 10.79 -1.92
CA ASN A 401 -8.06 9.98 -1.08
C ASN A 401 -9.39 9.67 -1.79
N ALA A 402 -9.38 8.74 -2.74
CA ALA A 402 -10.60 8.28 -3.40
C ALA A 402 -10.82 6.78 -3.22
N LYS A 403 -12.06 6.39 -2.91
CA LYS A 403 -12.47 4.98 -2.82
C LYS A 403 -13.21 4.57 -4.10
N PHE A 404 -12.71 3.52 -4.74
CA PHE A 404 -13.25 2.95 -5.96
C PHE A 404 -13.56 1.46 -5.78
N SER A 405 -14.45 0.95 -6.64
CA SER A 405 -14.66 -0.50 -6.74
C SER A 405 -13.42 -1.18 -7.34
N ALA A 406 -13.21 -2.47 -7.07
CA ALA A 406 -12.09 -3.24 -7.61
C ALA A 406 -12.03 -3.20 -9.15
N VAL A 407 -13.20 -3.24 -9.82
CA VAL A 407 -13.28 -3.14 -11.29
C VAL A 407 -12.88 -1.75 -11.78
N GLN A 408 -13.28 -0.69 -11.06
CA GLN A 408 -12.89 0.68 -11.39
C GLN A 408 -11.38 0.91 -11.23
N LEU A 409 -10.78 0.32 -10.20
CA LEU A 409 -9.32 0.35 -9.99
C LEU A 409 -8.57 -0.41 -11.08
N ALA A 410 -9.09 -1.58 -11.47
CA ALA A 410 -8.52 -2.37 -12.56
C ALA A 410 -8.56 -1.60 -13.89
N ILE A 411 -9.65 -0.89 -14.17
CA ILE A 411 -9.76 -0.03 -15.37
C ILE A 411 -8.79 1.14 -15.29
N LEU A 412 -8.69 1.83 -14.15
CA LEU A 412 -7.76 2.96 -13.96
C LEU A 412 -6.30 2.52 -14.13
N LEU A 413 -5.94 1.35 -13.58
CA LEU A 413 -4.61 0.74 -13.73
C LEU A 413 -4.33 0.35 -15.18
N GLY A 414 -5.30 -0.31 -15.83
CA GLY A 414 -5.16 -0.80 -17.19
C GLY A 414 -4.98 0.31 -18.22
N ILE A 415 -5.85 1.33 -18.19
CA ILE A 415 -5.78 2.48 -19.11
C ILE A 415 -4.63 3.40 -18.73
N GLY A 416 -4.52 3.76 -17.44
CA GLY A 416 -3.60 4.81 -17.00
C GLY A 416 -2.14 4.38 -16.85
N LEU A 417 -1.87 3.17 -16.35
CA LEU A 417 -0.50 2.72 -16.03
C LEU A 417 0.02 1.60 -16.93
N GLN A 418 -0.84 0.70 -17.40
CA GLN A 418 -0.44 -0.34 -18.35
C GLN A 418 -0.58 0.10 -19.83
N HIS A 419 -1.20 1.26 -20.08
CA HIS A 419 -1.45 1.80 -21.41
C HIS A 419 -2.14 0.80 -22.35
N LYS A 420 -3.10 0.04 -21.81
CA LYS A 420 -3.91 -0.89 -22.60
C LYS A 420 -4.98 -0.16 -23.38
N THR A 421 -5.31 -0.71 -24.55
CA THR A 421 -6.46 -0.24 -25.31
C THR A 421 -7.76 -0.68 -24.64
N VAL A 422 -8.86 0.00 -24.96
CA VAL A 422 -10.18 -0.40 -24.45
C VAL A 422 -10.53 -1.82 -24.91
N ASP A 423 -10.14 -2.20 -26.13
CA ASP A 423 -10.38 -3.54 -26.69
C ASP A 423 -9.61 -4.64 -25.94
N ASP A 424 -8.36 -4.37 -25.52
CA ASP A 424 -7.59 -5.29 -24.70
C ASP A 424 -8.28 -5.52 -23.34
N LEU A 425 -8.79 -4.42 -22.74
CA LEU A 425 -9.50 -4.50 -21.46
C LEU A 425 -10.85 -5.22 -21.58
N MET A 426 -11.52 -5.13 -22.73
CA MET A 426 -12.74 -5.89 -22.98
C MET A 426 -12.50 -7.40 -22.91
N LYS A 427 -11.39 -7.87 -23.49
CA LYS A 427 -11.02 -9.30 -23.50
C LYS A 427 -10.61 -9.82 -22.13
N GLU A 428 -10.00 -8.97 -21.31
CA GLU A 428 -9.47 -9.40 -20.01
C GLU A 428 -10.48 -9.27 -18.86
N LEU A 429 -11.42 -8.34 -18.95
CA LEU A 429 -12.44 -8.10 -17.94
C LEU A 429 -13.79 -8.73 -18.28
N ASP A 430 -13.96 -9.28 -19.50
CA ASP A 430 -15.23 -9.80 -20.03
C ASP A 430 -16.39 -8.78 -19.92
N LEU A 431 -16.09 -7.50 -20.16
CA LEU A 431 -17.06 -6.40 -20.12
C LEU A 431 -17.15 -5.67 -21.47
N PRO A 432 -18.34 -5.18 -21.86
CA PRO A 432 -18.51 -4.42 -23.10
C PRO A 432 -17.88 -3.01 -23.00
N ALA A 433 -17.38 -2.48 -24.12
CA ALA A 433 -16.71 -1.17 -24.20
C ALA A 433 -17.51 -0.02 -23.57
N THR A 434 -18.83 0.01 -23.78
CA THR A 434 -19.71 1.08 -23.27
C THR A 434 -19.73 1.12 -21.74
N GLN A 435 -19.68 -0.05 -21.08
CA GLN A 435 -19.61 -0.14 -19.63
C GLN A 435 -18.23 0.26 -19.12
N ILE A 436 -17.15 -0.13 -19.80
CA ILE A 436 -15.78 0.26 -19.43
C ILE A 436 -15.63 1.78 -19.48
N LEU A 437 -16.05 2.42 -20.57
CA LEU A 437 -16.01 3.88 -20.71
C LEU A 437 -16.94 4.57 -19.70
N GLY A 438 -18.13 4.03 -19.44
CA GLY A 438 -19.03 4.57 -18.43
C GLY A 438 -18.46 4.50 -17.00
N LEU A 439 -17.81 3.39 -16.64
CA LEU A 439 -17.13 3.23 -15.35
C LEU A 439 -15.90 4.14 -15.25
N PHE A 440 -15.13 4.24 -16.33
CA PHE A 440 -13.97 5.11 -16.42
C PHE A 440 -14.36 6.59 -16.25
N ASN A 441 -15.43 7.04 -16.90
CA ASN A 441 -15.94 8.39 -16.74
C ASN A 441 -16.34 8.69 -15.28
N ARG A 442 -16.98 7.75 -14.58
CA ARG A 442 -17.27 7.87 -13.14
C ARG A 442 -16.01 7.98 -12.29
N VAL A 443 -14.93 7.29 -12.66
CA VAL A 443 -13.63 7.40 -11.98
C VAL A 443 -13.05 8.80 -12.19
N VAL A 444 -12.98 9.28 -13.44
CA VAL A 444 -12.45 10.62 -13.75
C VAL A 444 -13.25 11.70 -13.03
N ARG A 445 -14.59 11.66 -13.05
CA ARG A 445 -15.43 12.64 -12.30
C ARG A 445 -15.05 12.72 -10.83
N LYS A 446 -14.88 11.58 -10.17
CA LYS A 446 -14.50 11.53 -8.75
C LYS A 446 -13.08 12.06 -8.52
N LEU A 447 -12.13 11.73 -9.41
CA LEU A 447 -10.76 12.24 -9.33
C LEU A 447 -10.75 13.76 -9.50
N THR A 448 -11.45 14.29 -10.51
CA THR A 448 -11.56 15.74 -10.74
C THR A 448 -12.20 16.46 -9.56
N GLN A 449 -13.24 15.89 -8.94
CA GLN A 449 -13.84 16.43 -7.73
C GLN A 449 -12.83 16.53 -6.58
N GLN A 450 -12.04 15.48 -6.34
CA GLN A 450 -11.00 15.49 -5.31
C GLN A 450 -9.86 16.48 -5.61
N LEU A 451 -9.45 16.60 -6.86
CA LEU A 451 -8.45 17.58 -7.27
C LEU A 451 -8.95 19.02 -7.05
N ASN A 452 -10.22 19.29 -7.37
CA ASN A 452 -10.85 20.59 -7.13
C ASN A 452 -11.03 20.88 -5.62
N GLU A 453 -11.34 19.88 -4.79
CA GLU A 453 -11.40 20.02 -3.33
C GLU A 453 -10.03 20.37 -2.73
N ILE A 454 -8.93 19.78 -3.25
CA ILE A 454 -7.57 20.13 -2.80
C ILE A 454 -7.25 21.59 -3.17
N LEU A 455 -7.61 22.02 -4.38
CA LEU A 455 -7.41 23.40 -4.83
C LEU A 455 -8.23 24.39 -4.01
N SER A 456 -9.48 24.07 -3.68
CA SER A 456 -10.31 24.96 -2.87
C SER A 456 -9.83 25.07 -1.43
N GLN A 457 -9.36 23.97 -0.82
CA GLN A 457 -8.83 23.99 0.56
C GLN A 457 -7.57 24.84 0.69
N GLU A 458 -6.72 24.89 -0.33
CA GLU A 458 -5.53 25.74 -0.31
C GLU A 458 -5.87 27.22 -0.52
N VAL A 459 -6.82 27.52 -1.43
CA VAL A 459 -7.37 28.87 -1.60
C VAL A 459 -8.05 29.36 -0.33
N GLU A 460 -8.79 28.50 0.37
CA GLU A 460 -9.38 28.82 1.68
C GLU A 460 -8.33 29.13 2.74
N LYS A 461 -7.18 28.42 2.73
CA LYS A 461 -6.04 28.73 3.62
C LYS A 461 -5.40 30.07 3.28
N GLU A 462 -5.14 30.35 2.01
CA GLU A 462 -4.59 31.64 1.55
C GLU A 462 -5.53 32.80 1.91
N ILE A 463 -6.85 32.63 1.72
CA ILE A 463 -7.86 33.64 2.09
C ILE A 463 -7.98 33.79 3.61
N ALA A 464 -7.82 32.70 4.38
CA ALA A 464 -7.88 32.76 5.85
C ALA A 464 -6.62 33.41 6.47
N GLU A 465 -5.47 33.33 5.81
CA GLU A 465 -4.24 34.02 6.23
C GLU A 465 -4.28 35.53 5.91
N GLU A 466 -5.07 35.97 4.93
CA GLU A 466 -5.29 37.39 4.65
C GLU A 466 -6.39 38.02 5.53
N LYS A 467 -5.93 38.59 6.64
CA LYS A 467 -6.43 39.73 7.44
C LYS A 467 -6.74 39.41 8.90
N GLN A 468 -5.69 39.32 9.71
CA GLN A 468 -5.73 40.04 10.98
C GLN A 468 -5.78 41.53 10.65
N VAL A 469 -6.99 42.08 10.54
CA VAL A 469 -7.17 43.53 10.65
C VAL A 469 -6.86 43.88 12.10
N GLU A 470 -5.63 44.30 12.38
CA GLU A 470 -5.34 45.06 13.59
C GLU A 470 -6.11 46.38 13.48
N MET A 471 -7.31 46.38 14.07
CA MET A 471 -8.09 47.59 14.30
C MET A 471 -7.37 48.39 15.39
N GLU A 472 -6.34 49.15 15.00
CA GLU A 472 -5.82 50.21 15.86
C GLU A 472 -6.93 51.25 16.07
N PRO A 473 -7.31 51.57 17.32
CA PRO A 473 -8.26 52.64 17.56
C PRO A 473 -7.66 53.93 17.01
N THR A 474 -8.39 54.60 16.12
CA THR A 474 -7.96 55.89 15.57
C THR A 474 -7.61 56.82 16.75
N PRO A 475 -6.43 57.48 16.73
CA PRO A 475 -5.93 58.26 17.87
C PRO A 475 -6.82 59.45 18.21
N GLN A 476 -7.67 59.87 17.28
CA GLN A 476 -8.70 60.87 17.49
C GLN A 476 -10.07 60.19 17.56
N SER A 477 -10.84 60.58 18.57
CA SER A 477 -12.24 60.14 18.67
C SER A 477 -13.08 60.87 17.63
N LEU A 478 -14.12 60.20 17.10
CA LEU A 478 -15.08 60.81 16.16
C LEU A 478 -15.66 62.13 16.69
N ALA A 479 -15.78 62.28 18.01
CA ALA A 479 -16.23 63.51 18.66
C ALA A 479 -15.21 64.66 18.52
N GLN A 480 -13.91 64.37 18.65
CA GLN A 480 -12.85 65.37 18.46
C GLN A 480 -12.75 65.83 17.00
N ASP A 481 -12.90 64.91 16.03
CA ASP A 481 -12.96 65.27 14.61
C ASP A 481 -14.18 66.14 14.28
N LEU A 482 -15.34 65.82 14.85
CA LEU A 482 -16.55 66.63 14.67
C LEU A 482 -16.41 68.01 15.32
N ASP A 483 -15.73 68.12 16.46
CA ASP A 483 -15.48 69.37 17.16
C ASP A 483 -14.44 70.25 16.43
N GLU A 484 -13.37 69.66 15.88
CA GLU A 484 -12.41 70.37 15.03
C GLU A 484 -13.07 70.88 13.75
N ALA A 485 -13.84 70.02 13.07
CA ALA A 485 -14.60 70.43 11.88
C ALA A 485 -15.61 71.54 12.20
N ALA A 486 -16.31 71.47 13.35
CA ALA A 486 -17.22 72.51 13.79
C ALA A 486 -16.50 73.82 14.13
N ALA A 487 -15.29 73.77 14.70
CA ALA A 487 -14.47 74.93 14.97
C ALA A 487 -13.99 75.60 13.67
N GLU A 488 -13.54 74.83 12.69
CA GLU A 488 -13.17 75.36 11.37
C GLU A 488 -14.34 76.03 10.66
N ILE A 489 -15.53 75.41 10.69
CA ILE A 489 -16.74 75.99 10.11
C ILE A 489 -17.11 77.30 10.82
N LYS A 490 -17.00 77.37 12.15
CA LYS A 490 -17.25 78.62 12.90
C LYS A 490 -16.25 79.71 12.54
N VAL A 491 -14.98 79.37 12.32
CA VAL A 491 -13.95 80.34 11.88
C VAL A 491 -14.24 80.83 10.46
N LYS A 492 -14.61 79.93 9.55
CA LYS A 492 -15.04 80.30 8.18
C LYS A 492 -16.29 81.19 8.21
N GLN A 493 -17.29 80.83 9.01
CA GLN A 493 -18.51 81.64 9.20
C GLN A 493 -18.20 83.01 9.78
N LYS A 494 -17.28 83.14 10.77
CA LYS A 494 -16.86 84.45 11.30
C LYS A 494 -16.16 85.30 10.24
N LYS A 495 -15.27 84.72 9.44
CA LYS A 495 -14.61 85.40 8.32
C LYS A 495 -15.61 85.85 7.26
N GLU A 496 -16.61 85.03 6.95
CA GLU A 496 -17.70 85.41 6.04
C GLU A 496 -18.60 86.49 6.64
N LEU A 497 -18.88 86.45 7.94
CA LEU A 497 -19.64 87.48 8.66
C LEU A 497 -18.90 88.82 8.71
N GLU A 498 -17.58 88.82 8.88
CA GLU A 498 -16.75 90.02 8.81
C GLU A 498 -16.75 90.60 7.40
N LYS A 499 -16.59 89.77 6.37
CA LYS A 499 -16.74 90.20 4.96
C LYS A 499 -18.14 90.77 4.67
N LEU A 500 -19.19 90.17 5.24
CA LEU A 500 -20.57 90.64 5.10
C LEU A 500 -20.85 91.94 5.86
N LYS A 501 -20.13 92.22 6.96
CA LYS A 501 -20.24 93.49 7.71
C LYS A 501 -19.52 94.64 7.03
N GLU A 502 -18.48 94.38 6.25
CA GLU A 502 -17.78 95.39 5.43
C GLU A 502 -18.57 95.79 4.17
N LEU A 503 -19.56 95.00 3.76
CA LEU A 503 -20.46 95.30 2.65
C LEU A 503 -21.62 96.19 3.13
N ASN A 504 -21.75 97.39 2.55
CA ASN A 504 -22.84 98.33 2.82
C ASN A 504 -24.19 97.81 2.26
N LEU A 505 -24.91 97.02 3.05
CA LEU A 505 -26.22 96.45 2.72
C LEU A 505 -27.39 97.46 2.72
N SER A 506 -27.12 98.76 2.94
CA SER A 506 -28.13 99.82 2.93
C SER A 506 -28.78 100.05 1.55
N GLN A 507 -28.16 99.56 0.48
CA GLN A 507 -28.66 99.70 -0.89
C GLN A 507 -29.78 98.70 -1.26
N TYR A 508 -29.99 97.65 -0.44
CA TYR A 508 -31.03 96.62 -0.65
C TYR A 508 -32.18 96.70 0.36
N ALA A 509 -32.22 97.76 1.18
CA ALA A 509 -33.30 97.98 2.15
C ALA A 509 -34.54 98.54 1.45
N ILE A 510 -35.56 97.71 1.23
CA ILE A 510 -36.85 98.14 0.68
C ILE A 510 -37.56 99.03 1.71
N ARG A 511 -37.84 100.29 1.36
CA ARG A 511 -38.72 101.17 2.12
C ARG A 511 -40.15 100.75 1.81
N GLY A 512 -40.92 100.33 2.82
CA GLY A 512 -42.23 99.70 2.68
C GLY A 512 -43.30 100.58 2.03
N GLN A 513 -43.28 100.70 0.70
CA GLN A 513 -44.39 101.10 -0.14
C GLN A 513 -44.80 99.90 -1.00
N GLU A 514 -46.11 99.67 -1.17
CA GLU A 514 -46.68 98.43 -1.74
C GLU A 514 -46.16 98.09 -3.15
N ASP A 515 -45.81 99.10 -3.95
CA ASP A 515 -45.30 98.90 -5.31
C ASP A 515 -43.90 98.28 -5.38
N ALA A 516 -43.10 98.34 -4.30
CA ALA A 516 -41.77 97.73 -4.24
C ALA A 516 -41.80 96.25 -3.81
N TRP A 517 -42.93 95.77 -3.27
CA TRP A 517 -43.09 94.37 -2.87
C TRP A 517 -43.41 93.46 -4.07
N SER A 518 -44.10 93.98 -5.06
CA SER A 518 -44.48 93.25 -6.28
C SER A 518 -43.25 92.87 -7.12
N THR A 519 -42.23 93.74 -7.17
CA THR A 519 -40.97 93.48 -7.88
C THR A 519 -40.04 92.54 -7.13
N ALA A 520 -40.02 92.55 -5.79
CA ALA A 520 -39.19 91.66 -4.99
C ALA A 520 -39.69 90.19 -4.98
N LEU A 521 -40.99 89.96 -5.14
CA LEU A 521 -41.62 88.63 -5.10
C LEU A 521 -41.70 87.91 -6.47
N GLN A 522 -41.37 88.58 -7.58
CA GLN A 522 -41.47 88.00 -8.93
C GLN A 522 -40.25 87.18 -9.40
N SER A 523 -39.15 87.14 -8.62
CA SER A 523 -37.98 86.31 -8.95
C SER A 523 -38.07 84.91 -8.31
N GLY A 524 -38.08 83.87 -9.15
CA GLY A 524 -38.52 82.53 -8.81
C GLY A 524 -37.60 81.67 -7.91
N SER A 525 -38.26 80.75 -7.20
CA SER A 525 -37.83 79.40 -6.78
C SER A 525 -36.48 79.20 -6.05
N SER A 526 -35.85 80.24 -5.52
CA SER A 526 -34.71 80.11 -4.60
C SER A 526 -35.04 80.78 -3.26
N LYS A 527 -34.66 80.13 -2.14
CA LYS A 527 -34.90 80.65 -0.78
C LYS A 527 -34.04 81.91 -0.55
N ASN A 528 -34.50 83.07 -1.00
CA ASN A 528 -33.86 84.35 -0.72
C ASN A 528 -34.23 84.84 0.70
N ILE A 529 -33.23 85.20 1.50
CA ILE A 529 -33.41 85.79 2.83
C ILE A 529 -33.76 87.28 2.65
N VAL A 530 -35.00 87.66 2.99
CA VAL A 530 -35.49 89.05 2.93
C VAL A 530 -35.32 89.70 4.31
N SER A 531 -34.51 90.76 4.41
CA SER A 531 -34.35 91.51 5.67
C SER A 531 -35.33 92.68 5.74
N VAL A 532 -36.31 92.60 6.65
CA VAL A 532 -37.28 93.69 6.91
C VAL A 532 -36.79 94.52 8.10
N LYS A 533 -36.80 95.84 7.96
CA LYS A 533 -36.43 96.77 9.04
C LYS A 533 -37.61 96.87 10.02
N GLY A 534 -37.55 96.14 11.13
CA GLY A 534 -38.57 96.20 12.19
C GLY A 534 -38.60 97.57 12.87
N ASN A 535 -39.79 98.17 12.97
CA ASN A 535 -40.02 99.38 13.75
C ASN A 535 -39.82 99.07 15.25
N LYS A 536 -39.04 99.90 15.94
CA LYS A 536 -38.92 99.85 17.40
C LYS A 536 -40.26 100.26 18.00
N ASP A 537 -40.95 99.33 18.65
CA ASP A 537 -41.48 99.53 19.99
C ASP A 537 -42.14 98.27 20.58
N GLN A 538 -41.96 98.12 21.89
CA GLN A 538 -42.59 97.17 22.82
C GLN A 538 -41.95 95.77 22.97
N GLN A 539 -41.22 95.59 24.08
CA GLN A 539 -40.95 94.30 24.70
C GLN A 539 -42.26 93.62 25.15
N PRO A 540 -42.31 92.27 25.16
CA PRO A 540 -42.86 91.60 26.32
C PRO A 540 -41.94 90.51 26.88
N LYS A 541 -41.85 90.50 28.21
CA LYS A 541 -41.32 89.43 29.06
C LYS A 541 -42.15 88.15 28.93
N ARG A 542 -41.52 86.96 28.81
CA ARG A 542 -42.05 85.63 29.24
C ARG A 542 -40.90 84.60 29.19
N LYS A 543 -40.40 84.17 30.36
CA LYS A 543 -40.81 83.05 31.23
C LYS A 543 -40.07 81.74 30.88
N ILE A 544 -39.22 81.36 31.83
CA ILE A 544 -38.41 80.15 31.96
C ILE A 544 -39.28 78.90 31.85
N PHE A 545 -38.82 77.91 31.09
CA PHE A 545 -39.31 76.53 31.16
C PHE A 545 -38.12 75.60 31.35
N VAL A 546 -38.08 74.89 32.48
CA VAL A 546 -37.10 73.87 32.84
C VAL A 546 -37.75 72.49 32.69
N PRO A 547 -37.18 71.57 31.90
CA PRO A 547 -37.42 70.15 32.06
C PRO A 547 -36.32 69.49 32.89
N LYS A 548 -36.74 68.66 33.85
CA LYS A 548 -35.95 68.00 34.91
C LYS A 548 -35.11 66.82 34.40
N ASP A 549 -33.93 66.66 35.01
CA ASP A 549 -33.14 65.41 35.04
C ASP A 549 -33.92 64.23 35.64
N PRO A 550 -33.71 63.00 35.13
CA PRO A 550 -33.83 61.79 35.93
C PRO A 550 -32.45 61.37 36.47
N SER A 551 -32.30 61.60 37.76
CA SER A 551 -31.23 61.10 38.64
C SER A 551 -30.92 59.61 38.48
N ALA A 552 -29.63 59.29 38.45
CA ALA A 552 -29.08 57.98 38.77
C ALA A 552 -29.49 57.52 40.18
N LYS A 553 -30.06 56.32 40.28
CA LYS A 553 -30.11 55.53 41.53
C LYS A 553 -29.19 54.32 41.37
N LYS A 554 -28.05 54.37 42.07
CA LYS A 554 -27.27 53.18 42.45
C LYS A 554 -28.12 52.27 43.35
N LYS A 555 -28.27 50.99 42.99
CA LYS A 555 -28.47 49.89 43.95
C LYS A 555 -27.61 48.69 43.56
N LYS A 556 -26.93 48.15 44.58
CA LYS A 556 -25.97 47.03 44.60
C LYS A 556 -26.58 45.69 44.17
N MET A 557 -25.79 44.86 43.47
CA MET A 557 -25.78 43.38 43.57
C MET A 557 -24.43 42.88 43.04
N LYS A 558 -23.44 42.68 43.92
CA LYS A 558 -22.92 41.38 44.44
C LYS A 558 -22.41 40.40 43.36
N ARG A 559 -21.08 40.21 43.41
CA ARG A 559 -20.27 39.13 42.83
C ARG A 559 -20.88 37.74 43.07
N ALA A 560 -20.83 36.88 42.05
CA ALA A 560 -20.72 35.43 42.22
C ALA A 560 -19.64 34.90 41.26
N ARG A 561 -18.67 34.20 41.86
CA ARG A 561 -17.62 33.42 41.20
C ARG A 561 -18.27 32.20 40.54
N PHE A 562 -17.81 31.82 39.35
CA PHE A 562 -17.84 30.43 38.92
C PHE A 562 -16.40 29.98 38.70
N SER A 563 -16.06 28.91 39.43
CA SER A 563 -14.81 28.17 39.43
C SER A 563 -14.74 27.26 38.20
N HIS A 564 -13.59 27.26 37.51
CA HIS A 564 -13.10 26.06 36.85
C HIS A 564 -12.55 25.11 37.92
N ASN A 565 -13.12 23.90 37.96
CA ASN A 565 -12.36 22.66 38.01
C ASN A 565 -12.62 21.95 36.69
#